data_AF-W9RR21-F1
#
_entry.id   AF-W9RR21-F1
#
_cell.length_a   1.000
_cell.length_b   1.000
_cell.length_c   1.000
_cell.angle_alpha   90.00
_cell.angle_beta   90.00
_cell.angle_gamma   90.00
#
_symmetry.space_group_name_H-M   'P 1'
#
loop_
_entity.id
_entity.type
_entity.pdbx_description
1 polymer ?
#
loop_
_entity_poly.entity_id
_entity_poly.type
_entity_poly.pdbx_seq_one_letter_code
_entity_poly.pdbx_strand_id
1 'polypeptide(L)'
;MQEEDMSRELRLSREVHDVERAAWTTNKTTTGETLSSMAYGVEAVLPVEISILTNRVTRYEEDKNTKGMGLELDLLEERCTNAQLRLAVYHTR
;
A
#
# COMPACT_ATOMS: atom_id res chain seq x y z
N MET A 1 -7.18 -12.01 23.96
CA MET A 1 -7.80 -12.84 22.89
C MET A 1 -7.48 -12.31 21.50
N GLN A 2 -7.44 -10.99 21.30
CA GLN A 2 -7.18 -10.35 19.98
C GLN A 2 -5.73 -10.42 19.49
N GLU A 3 -4.72 -10.40 20.36
CA GLU A 3 -3.30 -10.46 19.93
C GLU A 3 -2.88 -11.81 19.33
N GLU A 4 -3.42 -12.90 19.88
CA GLU A 4 -3.24 -14.26 19.38
C GLU A 4 -3.86 -14.45 18.00
N ASP A 5 -5.00 -13.79 17.74
CA ASP A 5 -5.74 -13.87 16.48
C ASP A 5 -5.02 -13.08 15.38
N MET A 6 -4.59 -11.85 15.69
CA MET A 6 -3.74 -11.04 14.81
C MET A 6 -2.40 -11.71 14.50
N SER A 7 -1.79 -12.38 15.47
CA SER A 7 -0.53 -13.12 15.27
C SER A 7 -0.72 -14.34 14.36
N ARG A 8 -1.89 -14.99 14.42
CA ARG A 8 -2.24 -16.08 13.50
C ARG A 8 -2.52 -15.55 12.11
N GLU A 9 -3.25 -14.45 11.99
CA GLU A 9 -3.55 -13.82 10.70
C GLU A 9 -2.28 -13.36 9.97
N LEU A 10 -1.38 -12.67 10.66
CA LEU A 10 -0.07 -12.27 10.11
C LEU A 10 0.78 -13.47 9.67
N ARG A 11 0.69 -14.58 10.42
CA ARG A 11 1.38 -15.83 10.08
C ARG A 11 0.80 -16.47 8.81
N LEU A 12 -0.52 -16.48 8.68
CA LEU A 12 -1.21 -17.00 7.51
C LEU A 12 -0.92 -16.15 6.26
N SER A 13 -0.93 -14.82 6.37
CA SER A 13 -0.58 -13.93 5.25
C SER A 13 0.84 -14.16 4.76
N ARG A 14 1.80 -14.37 5.66
CA ARG A 14 3.17 -14.68 5.29
C ARG A 14 3.28 -16.03 4.57
N GLU A 15 2.64 -17.06 5.11
CA GLU A 15 2.69 -18.41 4.54
C GLU A 15 2.09 -18.45 3.13
N VAL A 16 0.94 -17.79 2.92
CA VAL A 16 0.29 -17.72 1.61
C VAL A 16 1.19 -17.02 0.59
N HIS A 17 1.78 -15.89 0.97
CA HIS A 17 2.70 -15.14 0.10
C HIS A 17 3.95 -15.96 -0.28
N ASP A 18 4.51 -16.69 0.69
CA ASP A 18 5.69 -17.52 0.48
C ASP A 18 5.38 -18.73 -0.43
N VAL A 19 4.20 -19.34 -0.28
CA VAL A 19 3.74 -20.47 -1.12
C VAL A 19 3.47 -20.01 -2.55
N GLU A 20 2.75 -18.90 -2.73
CA GLU A 20 2.48 -18.36 -4.07
C GLU A 20 3.80 -18.04 -4.78
N ARG A 21 4.70 -17.31 -4.11
CA ARG A 21 6.03 -16.98 -4.61
C ARG A 21 6.81 -18.20 -5.09
N ALA A 22 6.87 -19.25 -4.27
CA ALA A 22 7.57 -20.49 -4.60
C ALA A 22 6.96 -21.15 -5.84
N ALA A 23 5.63 -21.15 -5.96
CA ALA A 23 4.95 -21.72 -7.13
C ALA A 23 5.27 -20.96 -8.43
N TRP A 24 5.39 -19.62 -8.38
CA TRP A 24 5.68 -18.80 -9.56
C TRP A 24 7.11 -18.93 -10.09
N THR A 25 8.07 -19.21 -9.21
CA THR A 25 9.52 -19.13 -9.49
C THR A 25 10.25 -20.46 -9.45
N THR A 26 9.61 -21.52 -8.95
CA THR A 26 10.18 -22.87 -8.97
C THR A 26 9.78 -23.57 -10.27
N ASN A 27 10.76 -24.18 -10.93
CA ASN A 27 10.53 -25.01 -12.09
C ASN A 27 9.67 -26.22 -11.72
N LYS A 28 8.60 -26.47 -12.48
CA LYS A 28 7.83 -27.70 -12.31
C LYS A 28 8.67 -28.87 -12.80
N THR A 29 8.86 -29.88 -11.96
CA THR A 29 9.69 -31.07 -12.25
C THR A 29 9.30 -31.77 -13.55
N THR A 30 8.05 -31.66 -13.99
CA THR A 30 7.53 -32.28 -15.20
C THR A 30 7.89 -31.56 -16.51
N THR A 31 8.13 -30.24 -16.47
CA THR A 31 8.33 -29.42 -17.69
C THR A 31 9.66 -28.68 -17.67
N GLY A 32 10.31 -28.54 -16.51
CA GLY A 32 11.55 -27.78 -16.37
C GLY A 32 11.37 -26.27 -16.47
N GLU A 33 10.15 -25.80 -16.69
CA GLU A 33 9.79 -24.39 -16.81
C GLU A 33 9.10 -23.87 -15.53
N THR A 34 9.32 -22.58 -15.23
CA THR A 34 8.59 -21.85 -14.19
C THR A 34 7.21 -21.43 -14.69
N LEU A 35 6.26 -21.24 -13.77
CA LEU A 35 4.94 -20.70 -14.11
C LEU A 35 5.03 -19.32 -14.78
N SER A 36 5.99 -18.47 -14.38
CA SER A 36 6.23 -17.18 -15.05
C SER A 36 6.69 -17.35 -16.49
N SER A 37 7.62 -18.29 -16.74
CA SER A 37 8.08 -18.58 -18.10
C SER A 37 6.94 -19.06 -18.98
N MET A 38 6.01 -19.85 -18.43
CA MET A 38 4.83 -20.31 -19.17
C MET A 38 3.82 -19.18 -19.46
N ALA A 39 3.62 -18.24 -18.52
CA ALA A 39 2.62 -17.19 -18.66
C ALA A 39 3.09 -16.01 -19.52
N TYR A 40 4.37 -15.63 -19.39
CA TYR A 40 4.93 -14.43 -20.00
C TYR A 40 6.08 -14.72 -20.98
N GLY A 41 6.49 -15.98 -21.15
CA GLY A 41 7.61 -16.36 -22.00
C GLY A 41 9.00 -16.03 -21.43
N VAL A 42 9.07 -15.60 -20.16
CA VAL A 42 10.31 -15.21 -19.49
C VAL A 42 10.39 -15.79 -18.07
N GLU A 43 11.55 -16.33 -17.73
CA GLU A 43 11.82 -16.85 -16.38
C GLU A 43 11.79 -15.69 -15.37
N ALA A 44 10.89 -15.76 -14.39
CA ALA A 44 10.89 -14.82 -13.28
C ALA A 44 11.98 -15.20 -12.29
N VAL A 45 12.99 -14.34 -12.18
CA VAL A 45 13.92 -14.36 -11.05
C VAL A 45 13.22 -13.67 -9.89
N LEU A 46 13.17 -14.33 -8.72
CA LEU A 46 12.70 -13.71 -7.49
C LEU A 46 13.47 -12.42 -7.23
N PRO A 47 12.83 -11.23 -7.28
CA PRO A 47 13.46 -10.06 -6.73
C PRO A 47 13.62 -10.32 -5.23
N VAL A 48 14.84 -10.25 -4.72
CA VAL A 48 15.05 -10.08 -3.28
C VAL A 48 14.19 -8.89 -2.88
N GLU A 49 13.19 -9.12 -2.02
CA GLU A 49 12.42 -8.05 -1.39
C GLU A 49 13.35 -7.27 -0.47
N ILE A 50 14.18 -6.42 -1.06
CA ILE A 50 14.73 -5.28 -0.35
C ILE A 50 13.52 -4.37 -0.20
N SER A 51 12.81 -4.51 0.91
CA SER A 51 11.89 -3.49 1.38
C SER A 51 12.74 -2.26 1.68
N ILE A 52 13.04 -1.47 0.64
CA ILE A 52 13.62 -0.15 0.81
C ILE A 52 12.53 0.63 1.52
N LEU A 53 12.63 0.69 2.85
CA LEU A 53 11.72 1.44 3.67
C LEU A 53 11.77 2.88 3.15
N THR A 54 10.71 3.27 2.45
CA THR A 54 10.64 4.62 1.91
C THR A 54 10.55 5.59 3.08
N ASN A 55 10.92 6.86 2.86
CA ASN A 55 10.83 7.87 3.92
C ASN A 55 9.41 7.97 4.53
N ARG A 56 8.38 7.67 3.73
CA ARG A 56 6.98 7.58 4.18
C ARG A 56 6.75 6.49 5.22
N VAL A 57 7.51 5.39 5.16
CA VAL A 57 7.40 4.26 6.10
C VAL A 57 8.38 4.43 7.26
N THR A 58 9.61 4.88 7.03
CA THR A 58 10.61 5.06 8.10
C THR A 58 10.27 6.19 9.05
N ARG A 59 9.63 7.26 8.55
CA ARG A 59 9.31 8.47 9.32
C ARG A 59 7.82 8.58 9.62
N TYR A 60 7.08 7.48 9.51
CA TYR A 60 5.66 7.44 9.82
C TYR A 60 5.46 7.71 11.31
N GLU A 61 4.77 8.80 11.62
CA GLU A 61 4.37 9.16 12.99
C GLU A 61 2.85 9.36 13.01
N GLU A 62 2.13 8.37 13.53
CA GLU A 62 0.66 8.32 13.49
C GLU A 62 0.00 9.55 14.14
N ASP A 63 0.45 9.94 15.34
CA ASP A 63 -0.09 11.09 16.07
C ASP A 63 0.15 12.43 15.35
N LYS A 64 1.32 12.60 14.72
CA LYS A 64 1.60 13.80 13.91
C LYS A 64 0.83 13.81 12.61
N ASN A 65 0.68 12.66 11.96
CA ASN A 65 -0.05 12.53 10.70
C ASN A 65 -1.54 12.76 10.89
N THR A 66 -2.14 12.20 11.95
CA THR A 66 -3.56 12.40 12.28
C THR A 66 -3.86 13.86 12.62
N LYS A 67 -3.02 14.50 13.45
CA LYS A 67 -3.14 15.95 13.75
C LYS A 67 -2.95 16.82 12.51
N GLY A 68 -1.95 16.51 11.68
CA GLY A 68 -1.69 17.23 10.44
C GLY A 68 -2.83 17.10 9.44
N MET A 69 -3.40 15.90 9.32
CA MET A 69 -4.54 15.64 8.44
C MET A 69 -5.80 16.35 8.91
N GLY A 70 -6.05 16.43 10.22
CA GLY A 70 -7.14 17.24 10.78
C GLY A 70 -6.98 18.73 10.44
N LEU A 71 -5.80 19.29 10.68
CA LEU A 71 -5.52 20.70 10.36
C LEU A 71 -5.66 21.00 8.86
N GLU A 72 -5.22 20.08 8.00
CA GLU A 72 -5.33 20.25 6.55
C GLU A 72 -6.79 20.24 6.07
N LEU A 73 -7.65 19.45 6.71
CA LEU A 73 -9.09 19.44 6.45
C LEU A 73 -9.75 20.76 6.90
N ASP A 74 -9.41 21.27 8.07
CA ASP A 74 -9.95 22.56 8.55
C ASP A 74 -9.56 23.70 7.61
N LEU A 75 -8.29 23.75 7.18
CA LEU A 75 -7.82 24.75 6.21
C LEU A 75 -8.49 24.61 4.84
N LEU A 76 -8.82 23.39 4.42
CA LEU A 76 -9.55 23.16 3.19
C LEU A 76 -10.98 23.72 3.28
N GLU A 77 -11.65 23.53 4.41
CA GLU A 77 -12.98 24.07 4.67
C GLU A 77 -12.97 25.61 4.66
N GLU A 78 -12.01 26.25 5.33
CA GLU A 78 -11.84 27.72 5.31
C GLU A 78 -11.60 28.25 3.90
N ARG A 79 -10.76 27.57 3.11
CA ARG A 79 -10.51 27.94 1.71
C ARG A 79 -11.76 27.80 0.85
N CYS A 80 -12.54 26.76 1.09
CA CYS A 80 -13.78 26.51 0.35
C CYS A 80 -14.84 27.58 0.68
N THR A 81 -15.06 27.87 1.96
CA THR A 81 -15.99 28.93 2.40
C THR A 81 -15.55 30.30 1.87
N ASN A 82 -14.25 30.62 1.89
CA ASN A 82 -13.75 31.87 1.32
C ASN A 82 -13.99 31.94 -0.20
N ALA A 83 -13.77 30.85 -0.93
CA ALA A 83 -14.04 30.78 -2.36
C ALA A 83 -15.55 30.95 -2.65
N GLN A 84 -16.42 30.33 -1.85
CA GLN A 84 -17.88 30.48 -1.96
C GLN A 84 -18.32 31.93 -1.70
N LEU A 85 -17.76 32.60 -0.69
CA LEU A 85 -18.04 34.01 -0.41
C LEU A 85 -17.63 34.90 -1.60
N ARG A 86 -16.44 34.66 -2.15
CA ARG A 86 -15.95 35.41 -3.33
C ARG A 86 -16.84 35.20 -4.56
N LEU A 87 -17.31 33.97 -4.78
CA LEU A 87 -18.27 33.66 -5.84
C LEU A 87 -19.61 34.36 -5.60
N ALA A 88 -20.15 34.30 -4.39
CA ALA A 88 -21.41 34.96 -4.05
C ALA A 88 -21.35 36.48 -4.31
N VAL A 89 -20.25 37.14 -3.91
CA VAL A 89 -19.99 38.56 -4.17
C VAL A 89 -19.86 38.86 -5.66
N TYR A 90 -19.20 37.99 -6.42
CA TYR A 90 -19.10 38.13 -7.87
C TYR A 90 -20.47 38.06 -8.55
N HIS A 91 -21.35 37.18 -8.09
CA HIS A 91 -22.70 37.01 -8.64
C HIS A 91 -23.72 38.09 -8.20
N THR A 92 -23.45 38.82 -7.11
CA THR A 92 -24.32 39.91 -6.62
C THR A 92 -23.96 41.29 -7.20
N ARG A 93 -22.97 41.35 -8.09
CA ARG A 93 -22.56 42.56 -8.81
C ARG A 93 -23.04 42.55 -10.25
#